data_AF-A0A8K0DE92-F1
#
_entry.id   AF-A0A8K0DE92-F1
#
_cell.length_a   1.000
_cell.length_b   1.000
_cell.length_c   1.000
_cell.angle_alpha   90.00
_cell.angle_beta   90.00
_cell.angle_gamma   90.00
#
_symmetry.space_group_name_H-M   'P 1'
#
loop_
_entity.id
_entity.type
_entity.pdbx_description
1 polymer ?
#
loop_
_entity_poly.entity_id
_entity_poly.type
_entity_poly.pdbx_seq_one_letter_code
_entity_poly.pdbx_strand_id
1 'polypeptide(L)'
;MPRCQHITTETLLIATTVGALTILGLYLYQKKRKYTIPTVWEPVGKVKSLFIYPLKSGHRVELKTAICTKYGVQIPKSGSSYQFYDRNLLIYKEDDNEFRTARQYPKMIFIKVAAHPTEEDQFTLDAPKMPTLNVQIPTSKNTEEGEIT
;
A
#
# COMPACT_ATOMS: atom_id res chain seq x y z
N MET A 1 18.60 -10.53 74.13
CA MET A 1 17.49 -10.66 73.16
C MET A 1 17.98 -10.52 71.70
N PRO A 2 18.73 -11.47 71.12
CA PRO A 2 19.16 -11.38 69.70
C PRO A 2 18.32 -12.23 68.73
N ARG A 3 17.55 -13.21 69.22
CA ARG A 3 16.86 -14.20 68.38
C ARG A 3 15.72 -13.59 67.52
N CYS A 4 15.12 -12.49 67.97
CA CYS A 4 14.02 -11.82 67.25
C CYS A 4 14.50 -11.05 66.00
N GLN A 5 15.69 -10.44 66.05
CA GLN A 5 16.25 -9.69 64.91
C GLN A 5 16.63 -10.60 63.74
N HIS A 6 17.20 -11.79 64.03
CA HIS A 6 17.54 -12.77 63.01
C HIS A 6 16.31 -13.28 62.22
N ILE A 7 15.19 -13.53 62.92
CA ILE A 7 13.94 -13.97 62.28
C ILE A 7 13.41 -12.88 61.33
N THR A 8 13.45 -11.60 61.74
CA THR A 8 13.01 -10.49 60.88
C THR A 8 13.88 -10.31 59.64
N THR A 9 15.21 -10.47 59.76
CA THR A 9 16.12 -10.38 58.60
C THR A 9 15.95 -11.54 57.63
N GLU A 10 15.72 -12.76 58.13
CA GLU A 10 15.47 -13.92 57.28
C GLU A 10 14.14 -13.78 56.52
N THR A 11 13.07 -13.34 57.20
CA THR A 11 11.78 -13.09 56.53
C THR A 11 11.84 -11.98 55.48
N LEU A 12 12.62 -10.92 55.69
CA LEU A 12 12.82 -9.84 54.72
C LEU A 12 13.61 -10.31 53.49
N LEU A 13 14.64 -11.13 53.69
CA LEU A 13 15.40 -11.74 52.60
C LEU A 13 14.52 -12.70 51.78
N ILE A 14 13.65 -13.48 52.43
CA ILE A 14 12.69 -14.35 51.74
C ILE A 14 11.67 -13.52 50.95
N ALA A 15 11.12 -12.46 51.54
CA ALA A 15 10.13 -11.62 50.86
C ALA A 15 10.72 -10.91 49.61
N THR A 16 11.94 -10.39 49.70
CA THR A 16 12.62 -9.72 48.58
C THR A 16 12.99 -10.69 47.45
N THR A 17 13.46 -11.90 47.79
CA THR A 17 13.78 -12.92 46.78
C THR A 17 12.54 -13.42 46.05
N VAL A 18 11.44 -13.68 46.75
CA VAL A 18 10.15 -14.05 46.13
C VAL A 18 9.61 -12.91 45.26
N GLY A 19 9.68 -11.67 45.75
CA GLY A 19 9.30 -10.48 44.97
C GLY A 19 10.09 -10.34 43.68
N ALA A 20 11.42 -10.47 43.73
CA ALA A 20 12.28 -10.38 42.55
C ALA A 20 11.99 -11.50 41.53
N LEU A 21 11.79 -12.74 41.99
CA LEU A 21 11.48 -13.88 41.12
C LEU A 21 10.13 -13.74 40.43
N THR A 22 9.10 -13.25 41.14
CA THR A 22 7.77 -13.02 40.56
C THR A 22 7.81 -11.91 39.50
N ILE A 23 8.51 -10.81 39.77
CA ILE A 23 8.70 -9.72 38.79
C ILE A 23 9.46 -10.22 37.56
N LEU A 24 10.54 -10.96 37.74
CA LEU A 24 11.32 -11.54 36.64
C LEU A 24 10.48 -12.52 35.81
N GLY A 25 9.69 -13.38 36.48
CA GLY A 25 8.78 -14.32 35.82
C GLY A 25 7.72 -13.60 34.99
N LEU A 26 7.09 -12.56 35.53
CA LEU A 26 6.11 -11.73 34.81
C LEU A 26 6.75 -11.00 33.63
N TYR A 27 7.95 -10.46 33.80
CA TYR A 27 8.69 -9.78 32.72
C TYR A 27 9.01 -10.75 31.56
N LEU A 28 9.51 -11.95 31.86
CA LEU A 28 9.81 -12.96 30.86
C LEU A 28 8.53 -13.47 30.16
N TYR A 29 7.44 -13.64 30.89
CA TYR A 29 6.14 -14.02 30.35
C TYR A 29 5.58 -12.95 29.39
N GLN A 30 5.61 -11.68 29.79
CA GLN A 30 5.19 -10.56 28.94
C GLN A 30 6.07 -10.43 27.69
N LYS A 31 7.40 -10.63 27.82
CA LYS A 31 8.33 -10.62 26.68
C LYS A 31 8.02 -11.74 25.68
N LYS A 32 7.68 -12.94 26.15
CA LYS A 32 7.26 -14.05 25.28
C LYS A 32 5.91 -13.83 24.60
N ARG A 33 4.99 -13.08 25.24
CA ARG A 33 3.69 -12.72 24.63
C ARG A 33 3.77 -11.59 23.62
N LYS A 34 4.91 -10.92 23.46
CA LYS A 34 5.07 -9.91 22.41
C LYS A 34 5.08 -10.60 21.05
N TYR A 35 3.91 -10.55 20.40
CA TYR A 35 3.66 -10.78 18.97
C TYR A 35 4.59 -11.81 18.31
N THR A 36 4.42 -13.09 18.67
CA THR A 36 5.09 -14.17 17.95
C THR A 36 4.35 -14.39 16.64
N ILE A 37 5.03 -14.16 15.52
CA ILE A 37 4.52 -14.55 14.20
C ILE A 37 4.28 -16.06 14.24
N PRO A 38 3.09 -16.55 13.83
CA PRO A 38 2.79 -17.97 13.87
C PRO A 38 3.80 -18.75 13.02
N THR A 39 4.25 -19.89 13.54
CA THR A 39 5.14 -20.82 12.83
C THR A 39 4.40 -21.68 11.81
N VAL A 40 3.09 -21.85 11.99
CA VAL A 40 2.22 -22.61 11.10
C VAL A 40 1.27 -21.65 10.40
N TRP A 41 1.27 -21.70 9.07
CA TRP A 41 0.40 -20.88 8.23
C TRP A 41 -0.78 -21.71 7.74
N GLU A 42 -1.98 -21.16 7.88
CA GLU A 42 -3.21 -21.79 7.38
C GLU A 42 -3.78 -20.98 6.21
N PRO A 43 -4.29 -21.64 5.16
CA PRO A 43 -4.90 -20.95 4.03
C PRO A 43 -6.24 -20.33 4.45
N VAL A 44 -6.32 -19.00 4.48
CA VAL A 44 -7.54 -18.26 4.87
C VAL A 44 -8.48 -17.94 3.71
N GLY A 45 -8.07 -18.18 2.46
CA GLY A 45 -8.90 -17.89 1.29
C GLY A 45 -8.16 -17.96 -0.04
N LYS A 46 -8.87 -17.63 -1.11
CA LYS A 46 -8.35 -17.54 -2.48
C LYS A 46 -8.75 -16.20 -3.09
N VAL A 47 -7.85 -15.63 -3.88
CA VAL A 47 -8.13 -14.41 -4.65
C VAL A 47 -9.16 -14.75 -5.73
N LYS A 48 -10.33 -14.07 -5.68
CA LYS A 48 -11.40 -14.25 -6.67
C LYS A 48 -11.16 -13.42 -7.93
N SER A 49 -10.81 -12.15 -7.76
CA SER A 49 -10.60 -11.19 -8.85
C SER A 49 -9.54 -10.18 -8.43
N LEU A 50 -8.78 -9.68 -9.41
CA LEU A 50 -7.80 -8.62 -9.22
C LEU A 50 -8.23 -7.40 -10.02
N PHE A 51 -8.08 -6.22 -9.43
CA PHE A 51 -8.41 -4.96 -10.08
C PHE A 51 -7.30 -3.94 -9.86
N ILE A 52 -7.04 -3.14 -10.88
CA ILE A 52 -6.17 -1.98 -10.83
C ILE A 52 -6.94 -0.72 -11.24
N TYR A 53 -6.53 0.43 -10.73
CA TYR A 53 -7.13 1.71 -11.08
C TYR A 53 -6.05 2.62 -11.64
N PRO A 54 -5.73 2.56 -12.94
CA PRO A 54 -4.63 3.34 -13.52
C PRO A 54 -4.83 4.85 -13.31
N LEU A 55 -6.08 5.32 -13.38
CA LEU A 55 -6.49 6.68 -13.08
C LEU A 55 -7.08 6.80 -11.68
N LYS A 56 -6.63 7.79 -10.90
CA LYS A 56 -7.20 8.11 -9.58
C LYS A 56 -8.69 8.43 -9.73
N SER A 57 -9.52 7.70 -9.00
CA SER A 57 -10.99 7.82 -9.06
C SER A 57 -11.60 7.52 -10.44
N GLY A 58 -10.85 6.85 -11.33
CA GLY A 58 -11.30 6.39 -12.64
C GLY A 58 -11.95 5.00 -12.61
N HIS A 59 -12.17 4.44 -13.80
CA HIS A 59 -12.69 3.09 -13.95
C HIS A 59 -11.69 2.01 -13.51
N ARG A 60 -12.20 0.88 -13.02
CA ARG A 60 -11.37 -0.28 -12.67
C ARG A 60 -10.99 -1.07 -13.93
N VAL A 61 -9.79 -1.63 -13.95
CA VAL A 61 -9.36 -2.60 -14.95
C VAL A 61 -9.17 -3.95 -14.25
N GLU A 62 -9.83 -4.98 -14.77
CA GLU A 62 -9.70 -6.34 -14.23
C GLU A 62 -8.42 -7.01 -14.76
N LEU A 63 -7.68 -7.66 -13.87
CA LEU A 63 -6.41 -8.31 -14.15
C LEU A 63 -6.51 -9.81 -13.87
N LYS A 64 -5.82 -10.61 -14.68
CA LYS A 64 -5.61 -12.04 -14.41
C LYS A 64 -4.41 -12.27 -13.50
N THR A 65 -3.36 -11.49 -13.71
CA THR A 65 -2.10 -11.55 -12.96
C THR A 65 -1.62 -10.13 -12.71
N ALA A 66 -0.87 -9.94 -11.63
CA ALA A 66 -0.32 -8.64 -11.28
C ALA A 66 1.02 -8.79 -10.56
N ILE A 67 1.89 -7.78 -10.71
CA ILE A 67 3.18 -7.72 -10.04
C ILE A 67 3.03 -6.87 -8.79
N CYS A 68 3.36 -7.43 -7.63
CA CYS A 68 3.39 -6.70 -6.37
C CYS A 68 4.72 -5.96 -6.23
N THR A 69 4.69 -4.63 -6.35
CA THR A 69 5.88 -3.78 -6.20
C THR A 69 5.83 -3.02 -4.87
N LYS A 70 6.95 -2.38 -4.50
CA LYS A 70 7.00 -1.49 -3.32
C LYS A 70 5.96 -0.36 -3.39
N TYR A 71 5.63 0.10 -4.60
CA TYR A 71 4.71 1.22 -4.83
C TYR A 71 3.27 0.79 -5.07
N GLY A 72 2.99 -0.52 -5.02
CA GLY A 72 1.67 -1.08 -5.22
C GLY A 72 1.62 -2.09 -6.37
N VAL A 73 0.41 -2.33 -6.86
CA VAL A 73 0.16 -3.32 -7.90
C VAL A 73 0.51 -2.75 -9.26
N GLN A 74 1.20 -3.54 -10.08
CA GLN A 74 1.63 -3.18 -11.42
C GLN A 74 1.09 -4.20 -12.43
N ILE A 75 0.70 -3.72 -13.62
CA ILE A 75 0.30 -4.58 -14.73
C ILE A 75 1.56 -5.29 -15.30
N PRO A 76 1.54 -6.62 -15.50
CA PRO A 76 2.62 -7.34 -16.16
C PRO A 76 2.90 -6.77 -17.56
N LYS A 77 4.16 -6.80 -18.01
CA LYS A 77 4.52 -6.31 -19.35
C LYS A 77 3.75 -7.07 -20.42
N SER A 78 3.05 -6.34 -21.27
CA SER A 78 2.31 -6.87 -22.42
C SER A 78 2.58 -5.98 -23.63
N GLY A 79 3.77 -6.11 -24.23
CA GLY A 79 4.14 -5.45 -25.49
C GLY A 79 4.39 -3.94 -25.43
N SER A 80 3.69 -3.18 -24.59
CA SER A 80 3.92 -1.73 -24.42
C SER A 80 5.16 -1.45 -23.56
N SER A 81 5.88 -0.39 -23.94
CA SER A 81 7.02 0.17 -23.20
C SER A 81 6.59 0.66 -21.81
N TYR A 82 5.40 1.25 -21.72
CA TYR A 82 4.87 1.82 -20.49
C TYR A 82 4.04 0.82 -19.69
N GLN A 83 4.30 0.81 -18.38
CA GLN A 83 3.59 -0.07 -17.45
C GLN A 83 2.71 0.75 -16.53
N PHE A 84 1.43 0.41 -16.48
CA PHE A 84 0.52 1.01 -15.52
C PHE A 84 0.77 0.47 -14.12
N TYR A 85 0.80 1.41 -13.17
CA TYR A 85 0.73 1.15 -11.75
C TYR A 85 -0.64 1.57 -11.23
N ASP A 86 -0.97 1.05 -10.06
CA ASP A 86 -2.19 1.42 -9.37
C ASP A 86 -2.15 2.90 -8.98
N ARG A 87 -3.13 3.67 -9.47
CA ARG A 87 -3.27 5.14 -9.31
C ARG A 87 -2.07 5.95 -9.82
N ASN A 88 -1.50 5.55 -10.95
CA ASN A 88 -0.40 6.27 -11.61
C ASN A 88 -0.83 7.63 -12.19
N LEU A 89 -2.05 7.72 -12.74
CA LEU A 89 -2.56 8.93 -13.39
C LEU A 89 -3.43 9.76 -12.44
N LEU A 90 -3.33 11.08 -12.58
CA LEU A 90 -4.09 12.08 -11.84
C LEU A 90 -4.64 13.12 -12.81
N ILE A 91 -5.86 13.59 -12.56
CA ILE A 91 -6.42 14.77 -13.25
C ILE A 91 -6.29 15.96 -12.30
N TYR A 92 -5.75 17.05 -12.80
CA TYR A 92 -5.75 18.35 -12.14
C TYR A 92 -6.30 19.40 -13.09
N LYS A 93 -6.77 20.51 -12.54
CA LYS A 93 -7.15 21.68 -13.33
C LYS A 93 -5.91 22.58 -13.47
N GLU A 94 -5.67 23.06 -14.68
CA GLU A 94 -4.46 23.82 -15.03
C GLU A 94 -4.33 25.12 -14.22
N ASP A 95 -5.44 25.87 -14.08
CA ASP A 95 -5.43 27.17 -13.41
C ASP A 95 -4.96 27.14 -11.95
N ASP A 96 -5.37 26.11 -11.19
CA ASP A 96 -5.23 26.05 -9.73
C ASP A 96 -4.39 24.85 -9.25
N ASN A 97 -3.98 23.97 -10.18
CA ASN A 97 -3.34 22.69 -9.88
C ASN A 97 -4.13 21.82 -8.88
N GLU A 98 -5.44 22.06 -8.75
CA GLU A 98 -6.29 21.31 -7.84
C GLU A 98 -6.60 19.95 -8.43
N PHE A 99 -6.32 18.89 -7.66
CA PHE A 99 -6.62 17.53 -8.07
C PHE A 99 -8.14 17.30 -8.13
N ARG A 100 -8.61 16.73 -9.24
CA ARG A 100 -10.02 16.35 -9.41
C ARG A 100 -10.22 14.89 -9.03
N THR A 101 -11.26 14.64 -8.25
CA THR A 101 -11.62 13.28 -7.82
C THR A 101 -13.09 13.01 -8.08
N ALA A 102 -13.50 11.73 -8.00
CA ALA A 102 -14.90 11.33 -8.13
C ALA A 102 -15.82 11.93 -7.04
N ARG A 103 -15.28 12.51 -5.95
CA ARG A 103 -16.10 13.25 -4.98
C ARG A 103 -16.66 14.55 -5.59
N GLN A 104 -15.84 15.23 -6.39
CA GLN A 104 -16.21 16.47 -7.08
C GLN A 104 -16.84 16.17 -8.44
N TYR A 105 -16.32 15.15 -9.15
CA TYR A 105 -16.73 14.76 -10.49
C TYR A 105 -17.07 13.26 -10.55
N PRO A 106 -18.25 12.83 -10.07
CA PRO A 106 -18.61 11.41 -9.99
C PRO A 106 -18.53 10.67 -11.33
N LYS A 107 -18.70 11.37 -12.45
CA LYS A 107 -18.60 10.79 -13.80
C LYS A 107 -17.20 10.29 -14.18
N MET A 108 -16.16 10.65 -13.42
CA MET A 108 -14.79 10.15 -13.63
C MET A 108 -14.71 8.61 -13.59
N ILE A 109 -15.61 7.95 -12.86
CA ILE A 109 -15.67 6.47 -12.76
C ILE A 109 -15.91 5.77 -14.09
N PHE A 110 -16.39 6.49 -15.11
CA PHE A 110 -16.64 5.97 -16.45
C PHE A 110 -15.44 6.12 -17.38
N ILE A 111 -14.39 6.84 -16.97
CA ILE A 111 -13.17 7.02 -17.76
C ILE A 111 -12.35 5.73 -17.66
N LYS A 112 -12.23 5.03 -18.78
CA LYS A 112 -11.41 3.83 -18.93
C LYS A 112 -10.05 4.22 -19.45
N VAL A 113 -9.01 3.64 -18.84
CA VAL A 113 -7.63 3.81 -19.27
C VAL A 113 -7.14 2.48 -19.81
N ALA A 114 -6.57 2.47 -21.00
CA ALA A 114 -5.95 1.30 -21.60
C ALA A 114 -4.67 1.67 -22.35
N ALA A 115 -3.72 0.74 -22.41
CA ALA A 115 -2.57 0.88 -23.31
C ALA A 115 -3.07 0.98 -24.76
N HIS A 116 -2.39 1.79 -25.58
CA HIS A 116 -2.73 1.87 -26.99
C HIS A 116 -2.36 0.55 -27.70
N PRO A 117 -3.21 0.03 -28.61
CA PRO A 117 -3.01 -1.29 -29.22
C PRO A 117 -1.84 -1.35 -30.22
N THR A 118 -1.55 -0.22 -30.90
CA THR A 118 -0.54 -0.15 -31.97
C THR A 118 0.74 0.56 -31.54
N GLU A 119 0.63 1.74 -30.94
CA GLU A 119 1.76 2.54 -30.46
C GLU A 119 2.14 2.23 -29.01
N GLU A 120 3.42 1.97 -28.76
CA GLU A 120 3.91 1.52 -27.44
C GLU A 120 3.94 2.64 -26.38
N ASP A 121 4.19 3.89 -26.80
CA ASP A 121 4.36 5.06 -25.94
C ASP A 121 3.07 5.90 -25.79
N GLN A 122 1.92 5.31 -26.13
CA GLN A 122 0.63 5.96 -25.97
C GLN A 122 -0.31 5.17 -25.06
N PHE A 123 -1.21 5.91 -24.41
CA PHE A 123 -2.38 5.32 -23.80
C PHE A 123 -3.66 6.03 -24.24
N THR A 124 -4.77 5.31 -24.07
CA THR A 124 -6.10 5.76 -24.47
C THR A 124 -6.95 6.04 -23.23
N LEU A 125 -7.72 7.13 -23.31
CA LEU A 125 -8.76 7.50 -22.37
C LEU A 125 -10.10 7.42 -23.09
N ASP A 126 -10.93 6.46 -22.69
CA ASP A 126 -12.26 6.25 -23.26
C ASP A 126 -13.34 6.60 -22.23
N ALA A 127 -14.35 7.34 -22.65
CA ALA A 127 -15.47 7.72 -21.79
C ALA A 127 -16.79 7.73 -22.60
N PRO A 128 -17.93 7.37 -21.97
CA PRO A 128 -19.21 7.36 -22.66
C PRO A 128 -19.57 8.72 -23.26
N LYS A 129 -19.99 8.73 -24.52
CA LYS A 129 -20.41 9.94 -25.27
C LYS A 129 -19.29 10.96 -25.52
N MET A 130 -18.03 10.54 -25.39
CA MET A 130 -16.86 11.35 -25.73
C MET A 130 -15.99 10.60 -26.74
N PRO A 131 -15.27 11.30 -27.63
CA PRO A 131 -14.26 10.66 -28.45
C PRO A 131 -13.14 10.10 -27.57
N THR A 132 -12.57 8.97 -27.98
CA THR A 132 -11.40 8.39 -27.32
C THR A 132 -10.21 9.34 -27.49
N LEU A 133 -9.57 9.68 -26.37
CA LEU A 133 -8.39 10.54 -26.34
C LEU A 133 -7.12 9.69 -26.29
N ASN A 134 -6.24 9.88 -27.25
CA ASN A 134 -4.90 9.27 -27.26
C ASN A 134 -3.90 10.25 -26.64
N VAL A 135 -3.17 9.79 -25.63
CA VAL A 135 -2.20 10.59 -24.88
C VAL A 135 -0.82 9.98 -25.04
N GLN A 136 0.12 10.81 -25.49
CA GLN A 136 1.54 10.47 -25.60
C GLN A 136 2.19 10.50 -24.22
N ILE A 137 3.02 9.51 -23.94
CA ILE A 137 3.75 9.41 -22.68
C ILE A 137 5.08 10.17 -22.83
N PRO A 138 5.39 11.11 -21.94
CA PRO A 138 6.64 11.85 -22.04
C PRO A 138 7.82 10.92 -21.76
N THR A 139 8.65 10.71 -22.79
CA THR A 139 9.94 10.03 -22.68
C THR A 139 11.02 11.10 -22.44
N SER A 140 12.09 10.78 -21.71
CA SER A 140 13.16 11.72 -21.31
C SER A 140 13.86 12.47 -22.45
N LYS A 141 13.65 12.07 -23.71
CA LYS A 141 14.15 12.78 -24.90
C LYS A 141 13.28 13.98 -25.31
N ASN A 142 12.04 14.07 -24.84
CA ASN A 142 11.06 15.08 -25.25
C ASN A 142 10.80 16.14 -24.16
N THR A 143 11.56 16.12 -23.06
CA THR A 143 11.35 17.01 -21.90
C THR A 143 11.98 18.40 -22.08
N GLU A 144 12.70 18.66 -23.17
CA GLU A 144 13.39 19.95 -23.38
C GLU A 144 12.50 21.11 -23.90
N GLU A 145 11.22 20.88 -24.23
CA GLU A 145 10.34 21.96 -24.76
C GLU A 145 9.23 22.42 -23.80
N GLY A 146 9.29 22.04 -22.52
CA GLY A 146 8.29 22.41 -21.51
C GLY A 146 8.78 23.39 -20.44
N GLU A 147 9.63 24.36 -20.80
CA GLU A 147 9.98 25.47 -19.90
C GLU A 147 8.81 26.46 -19.86
N ILE A 148 7.95 26.31 -18.86
CA ILE A 148 6.85 27.21 -18.52
C ILE A 148 7.40 28.62 -18.26
N THR A 149 7.14 29.52 -19.20
CA THR A 149 7.19 30.98 -19.03
C THR A 149 5.84 31.51 -18.58
#